data_AF-A0A8H8A8F7-F1
#
_entry.id   AF-A0A8H8A8F7-F1
#
_cell.length_a   1.000
_cell.length_b   1.000
_cell.length_c   1.000
_cell.angle_alpha   90.00
_cell.angle_beta   90.00
_cell.angle_gamma   90.00
#
_symmetry.space_group_name_H-M   'P 1'
#
loop_
_entity.id
_entity.type
_entity.pdbx_description
1 polymer ?
#
loop_
_entity_poly.entity_id
_entity_poly.type
_entity_poly.pdbx_seq_one_letter_code
_entity_poly.pdbx_strand_id
1 'polypeptide(L)'
;MSVQFGLNISKSSKVLKSTQKSVGLSFFGEEDENINENSSQDTAKIVNQELNLYSKFSSKNSKNNDYDQEIDPSASIRERDRLRAQEKMLQIERQAEGDMYNDKEKFITDAYKKQQEELSRFEEEENAREALMRKKSKGITSFYRNILEETEKDHNEVIKAISKSHKTSKIIEENSKEKTVEEIAKELNEKGANVIINDDGEVVDKRQLLSAGLNIAKKSIKVSQDFLKMQKNSYNSKFASKPYDGQRREREFLLIQEQIEKAEKEREEAERLKYEKLVIDSQQKRSSEEINKIRERYLKRKGEYILLL
;
A
#
# COMPACT_ATOMS: atom_id res chain seq x y z
N MET A 1 22.80 -55.07 12.00
CA MET A 1 23.78 -54.27 12.76
C MET A 1 23.16 -52.91 13.03
N SER A 2 22.71 -52.73 14.27
CA SER A 2 22.16 -51.50 14.82
C SER A 2 23.26 -50.47 15.04
N VAL A 3 23.05 -49.23 14.61
CA VAL A 3 23.93 -48.10 14.99
C VAL A 3 23.05 -47.01 15.59
N GLN A 4 23.45 -46.61 16.79
CA GLN A 4 22.72 -45.85 17.78
C GLN A 4 22.59 -44.36 17.44
N PHE A 5 21.46 -43.78 17.86
CA PHE A 5 21.20 -42.36 17.96
C PHE A 5 22.09 -41.70 19.02
N GLY A 6 22.79 -40.63 18.64
CA GLY A 6 23.50 -39.73 19.55
C GLY A 6 22.76 -38.40 19.68
N LEU A 7 21.87 -38.29 20.66
CA LEU A 7 21.29 -37.04 21.15
C LEU A 7 22.34 -36.29 21.99
N ASN A 8 22.88 -35.19 21.48
CA ASN A 8 23.65 -34.25 22.29
C ASN A 8 22.70 -33.28 23.00
N ILE A 9 22.32 -33.65 24.23
CA ILE A 9 21.63 -32.78 25.20
C ILE A 9 22.68 -31.90 25.88
N SER A 10 22.85 -30.67 25.41
CA SER A 10 23.57 -29.63 26.17
C SER A 10 22.66 -29.12 27.28
N LYS A 11 22.93 -29.55 28.51
CA LYS A 11 22.37 -28.99 29.74
C LYS A 11 22.89 -27.55 29.92
N SER A 12 22.03 -26.56 29.72
CA SER A 12 22.15 -25.29 30.45
C SER A 12 20.75 -24.76 30.79
N SER A 13 20.29 -25.16 31.97
CA SER A 13 19.07 -24.68 32.60
C SER A 13 19.35 -23.36 33.30
N LYS A 14 18.91 -22.24 32.72
CA LYS A 14 18.48 -21.07 33.48
C LYS A 14 17.17 -20.57 32.90
N VAL A 15 16.09 -21.22 33.33
CA VAL A 15 14.74 -20.68 33.22
C VAL A 15 14.71 -19.39 34.05
N LEU A 16 14.55 -18.26 33.37
CA LEU A 16 14.26 -16.99 34.01
C LEU A 16 12.97 -17.15 34.80
N LYS A 17 13.06 -17.14 36.13
CA LYS A 17 11.89 -17.05 36.99
C LYS A 17 11.21 -15.72 36.67
N SER A 18 10.03 -15.79 36.06
CA SER A 18 9.13 -14.66 35.96
C SER A 18 8.78 -14.21 37.37
N THR A 19 9.40 -13.11 37.81
CA THR A 19 8.91 -12.38 38.96
C THR A 19 7.64 -11.66 38.53
N GLN A 20 6.51 -12.36 38.55
CA GLN A 20 5.25 -11.66 38.81
C GLN A 20 5.33 -11.18 40.25
N LYS A 21 5.86 -9.96 40.44
CA LYS A 21 5.56 -9.20 41.64
C LYS A 21 4.08 -8.86 41.55
N SER A 22 3.24 -9.66 42.19
CA SER A 22 1.94 -9.19 42.64
C SER A 22 2.19 -7.95 43.49
N VAL A 23 1.77 -6.80 43.00
CA VAL A 23 1.60 -5.63 43.87
C VAL A 23 0.41 -5.99 44.73
N GLY A 24 0.69 -6.57 45.90
CA GLY A 24 -0.32 -6.83 46.91
C GLY A 24 -0.87 -5.48 47.35
N LEU A 25 -2.13 -5.22 46.99
CA LEU A 25 -2.91 -4.15 47.57
C LEU A 25 -3.25 -4.56 49.00
N SER A 26 -2.32 -4.35 49.93
CA SER A 26 -2.57 -4.45 51.37
C SER A 26 -3.34 -3.21 51.80
N PHE A 27 -4.65 -3.20 51.53
CA PHE A 27 -5.63 -2.23 52.04
C PHE A 27 -6.55 -2.86 53.10
N PHE A 28 -6.09 -3.89 53.80
CA PHE A 28 -6.80 -4.40 54.98
C PHE A 28 -5.75 -4.65 56.07
N GLY A 29 -5.40 -3.55 56.75
CA GLY A 29 -4.72 -3.56 58.04
C GLY A 29 -5.76 -3.28 59.12
N GLU A 30 -5.71 -4.09 60.16
CA GLU A 30 -6.58 -4.10 61.32
C GLU A 30 -6.71 -2.71 61.98
N GLU A 31 -7.87 -2.49 62.59
CA GLU A 31 -8.23 -1.29 63.34
C GLU A 31 -7.35 -1.14 64.58
N ASP A 32 -6.23 -0.42 64.46
CA ASP A 32 -5.53 0.16 65.60
C ASP A 32 -5.68 1.68 65.57
N GLU A 33 -6.51 2.20 66.48
CA GLU A 33 -6.72 3.62 66.75
C GLU A 33 -5.43 4.27 67.28
N ASN A 34 -4.57 4.76 66.39
CA ASN A 34 -3.67 5.89 66.68
C ASN A 34 -3.20 6.56 65.39
N ILE A 35 -4.05 7.44 64.84
CA ILE A 35 -3.75 8.22 63.64
C ILE A 35 -2.79 9.35 64.03
N ASN A 36 -1.50 9.11 63.82
CA ASN A 36 -0.50 10.18 63.76
C ASN A 36 -0.58 10.83 62.37
N GLU A 37 -1.04 12.08 62.30
CA GLU A 37 -1.29 12.86 61.07
C GLU A 37 -0.06 13.00 60.14
N ASN A 38 1.13 12.62 60.60
CA ASN A 38 2.35 12.59 59.81
C ASN A 38 2.46 11.38 58.86
N SER A 39 1.69 10.29 59.05
CA SER A 39 1.80 9.10 58.19
C SER A 39 1.21 9.30 56.80
N SER A 40 0.15 10.11 56.66
CA SER A 40 -0.47 10.41 55.34
C SER A 40 0.42 11.26 54.45
N GLN A 41 1.23 12.16 55.02
CA GLN A 41 2.20 12.92 54.23
C GLN A 41 3.33 12.02 53.75
N ASP A 42 3.72 11.03 54.55
CA ASP A 42 4.79 10.12 54.20
C ASP A 42 4.34 9.07 53.19
N THR A 43 3.10 8.57 53.24
CA THR A 43 2.54 7.71 52.19
C THR A 43 2.43 8.46 50.85
N ALA A 44 1.98 9.73 50.87
CA ALA A 44 1.93 10.54 49.65
C ALA A 44 3.33 10.83 49.07
N LYS A 45 4.33 11.07 49.91
CA LYS A 45 5.74 11.22 49.47
C LYS A 45 6.28 9.91 48.87
N ILE A 46 5.96 8.76 49.48
CA ILE A 46 6.37 7.44 48.99
C ILE A 46 5.73 7.16 47.64
N VAL A 47 4.42 7.37 47.46
CA VAL A 47 3.74 7.19 46.17
C VAL A 47 4.33 8.10 45.10
N ASN A 48 4.57 9.38 45.42
CA ASN A 48 5.20 10.30 44.48
C ASN A 48 6.65 9.91 44.14
N GLN A 49 7.39 9.36 45.10
CA GLN A 49 8.74 8.85 44.88
C GLN A 49 8.72 7.61 43.99
N GLU A 50 7.77 6.69 44.19
CA GLU A 50 7.58 5.51 43.35
C GLU A 50 7.16 5.87 41.91
N LEU A 51 6.25 6.85 41.74
CA LEU A 51 5.86 7.36 40.43
C LEU A 51 7.05 8.00 39.69
N ASN A 52 7.87 8.78 40.41
CA ASN A 52 9.09 9.37 39.85
C ASN A 52 10.13 8.30 39.48
N LEU A 53 10.28 7.25 40.28
CA LEU A 53 11.15 6.12 39.96
C LEU A 53 10.63 5.36 38.75
N TYR A 54 9.32 5.09 38.65
CA TYR A 54 8.70 4.41 37.50
C TYR A 54 8.91 5.19 36.20
N SER A 55 8.66 6.51 36.22
CA SER A 55 8.97 7.43 35.11
C SER A 55 10.45 7.34 34.70
N LYS A 56 11.36 7.36 35.68
CA LYS A 56 12.80 7.31 35.45
C LYS A 56 13.27 5.96 34.92
N PHE A 57 12.68 4.86 35.38
CA PHE A 57 12.95 3.49 34.87
C PHE A 57 12.40 3.29 33.45
N SER A 58 11.19 3.78 33.16
CA SER A 58 10.62 3.79 31.81
C SER A 58 11.51 4.57 30.82
N SER A 59 11.97 5.76 31.22
CA SER A 59 12.88 6.57 30.40
C SER A 59 14.28 5.96 30.19
N LYS A 60 14.75 5.11 31.11
CA LYS A 60 16.05 4.43 31.00
C LYS A 60 15.99 3.19 30.11
N ASN A 61 14.87 2.47 30.12
CA ASN A 61 14.66 1.32 29.23
C ASN A 61 14.38 1.75 27.78
N SER A 62 13.85 2.96 27.56
CA SER A 62 13.60 3.50 26.22
C SER A 62 14.87 3.99 25.50
N LYS A 63 15.91 4.41 26.23
CA LYS A 63 17.14 4.96 25.64
C LYS A 63 18.06 3.94 24.96
N ASN A 64 17.82 2.64 25.15
CA ASN A 64 18.71 1.57 24.68
C ASN A 64 18.05 0.59 23.69
N ASN A 65 16.81 0.86 23.27
CA ASN A 65 16.17 0.08 22.23
C ASN A 65 16.17 0.92 20.95
N ASP A 66 17.01 0.55 19.98
CA ASP A 66 17.00 1.14 18.63
C ASP A 66 15.60 1.03 17.95
N TYR A 67 14.70 0.22 18.54
CA TYR A 67 13.29 0.05 18.18
C TYR A 67 12.36 1.20 18.61
N ASP A 68 12.78 2.09 19.52
CA ASP A 68 11.96 3.24 19.96
C ASP A 68 12.20 4.49 19.09
N GLN A 69 13.30 4.53 18.32
CA GLN A 69 13.61 5.68 17.44
C GLN A 69 12.77 5.68 16.16
N GLU A 70 12.26 4.52 15.77
CA GLU A 70 11.25 4.37 14.73
C GLU A 70 9.94 3.95 15.41
N ILE A 71 9.25 4.91 16.04
CA ILE A 71 7.82 4.71 16.32
C ILE A 71 7.20 4.26 15.00
N ASP A 72 6.65 3.04 14.99
CA ASP A 72 6.03 2.48 13.79
C ASP A 72 5.11 3.56 13.19
N PRO A 73 5.33 4.01 11.95
CA PRO A 73 4.49 5.04 11.34
C PRO A 73 3.01 4.61 11.36
N SER A 74 2.76 3.29 11.32
CA SER A 74 1.43 2.70 11.50
C SER A 74 0.83 2.91 12.90
N ALA A 75 1.62 2.84 13.98
CA ALA A 75 1.14 3.09 15.33
C ALA A 75 0.75 4.55 15.53
N SER A 76 1.59 5.48 15.05
CA SER A 76 1.30 6.92 15.11
C SER A 76 0.05 7.31 14.32
N ILE A 77 -0.18 6.67 13.16
CA ILE A 77 -1.40 6.87 12.36
C ILE A 77 -2.63 6.39 13.14
N ARG A 78 -2.59 5.19 13.73
CA ARG A 78 -3.69 4.64 14.53
C ARG A 78 -4.02 5.50 15.75
N GLU A 79 -3.02 6.06 16.41
CA GLU A 79 -3.23 6.97 17.54
C GLU A 79 -3.92 8.25 17.11
N ARG A 80 -3.50 8.84 15.99
CA ARG A 80 -4.17 10.01 15.38
C ARG A 80 -5.62 9.69 15.00
N ASP A 81 -5.86 8.54 14.36
CA ASP A 81 -7.20 8.10 13.99
C ASP A 81 -8.09 7.88 15.22
N ARG A 82 -7.54 7.31 16.30
CA ARG A 82 -8.26 7.15 17.57
C ARG A 82 -8.66 8.49 18.17
N LEU A 83 -7.75 9.47 18.19
CA LEU A 83 -8.04 10.81 18.72
C LEU A 83 -9.09 11.53 17.85
N ARG A 84 -8.99 11.44 16.52
CA ARG A 84 -9.99 11.97 15.58
C ARG A 84 -11.36 11.35 15.80
N ALA A 85 -11.42 10.03 16.01
CA ALA A 85 -12.67 9.33 16.28
C ALA A 85 -13.30 9.75 17.61
N GLN A 86 -12.50 9.85 18.68
CA GLN A 86 -12.97 10.31 20.00
C GLN A 86 -13.51 11.73 19.93
N GLU A 87 -12.80 12.64 19.26
CA GLU A 87 -13.21 14.04 19.08
C GLU A 87 -14.53 14.14 18.29
N LYS A 88 -14.66 13.36 17.21
CA LYS A 88 -15.90 13.30 16.42
C LYS A 88 -17.07 12.74 17.24
N MET A 89 -16.83 11.73 18.09
CA MET A 89 -17.85 11.20 18.98
C MET A 89 -18.30 12.25 20.00
N LEU A 90 -17.36 12.95 20.64
CA LEU A 90 -17.67 14.02 21.58
C LEU A 90 -18.45 15.17 20.92
N GLN A 91 -18.14 15.50 19.66
CA GLN A 91 -18.89 16.48 18.89
C GLN A 91 -20.32 16.02 18.61
N ILE A 92 -20.51 14.74 18.27
CA ILE A 92 -21.85 14.16 18.05
C ILE A 92 -22.65 14.18 19.36
N GLU A 93 -22.05 13.79 20.48
CA GLU A 93 -22.66 13.85 21.81
C GLU A 93 -23.07 15.28 22.16
N ARG A 94 -22.19 16.25 21.96
CA ARG A 94 -22.51 17.68 22.19
C ARG A 94 -23.57 18.24 21.25
N GLN A 95 -23.67 17.75 20.01
CA GLN A 95 -24.73 18.15 19.10
C GLN A 95 -26.07 17.56 19.54
N ALA A 96 -26.08 16.30 19.97
CA ALA A 96 -27.26 15.64 20.50
C ALA A 96 -27.74 16.29 21.82
N GLU A 97 -26.81 16.70 22.69
CA GLU A 97 -27.11 17.44 23.93
C GLU A 97 -27.32 18.94 23.71
N GLY A 98 -26.90 19.47 22.55
CA GLY A 98 -26.89 20.89 22.24
C GLY A 98 -28.27 21.51 22.30
N ASP A 99 -29.30 20.79 21.84
CA ASP A 99 -30.70 21.22 21.92
C ASP A 99 -31.18 21.43 23.36
N MET A 100 -30.57 20.74 24.33
CA MET A 100 -30.92 20.83 25.76
C MET A 100 -30.15 21.93 26.51
N TYR A 101 -29.05 22.44 25.92
CA TYR A 101 -28.14 23.38 26.58
C TYR A 101 -27.86 24.64 25.75
N ASN A 102 -28.67 24.92 24.72
CA ASN A 102 -28.56 26.12 23.89
C ASN A 102 -28.64 27.43 24.70
N ASP A 103 -29.40 27.43 25.80
CA ASP A 103 -29.57 28.60 26.67
C ASP A 103 -28.39 28.83 27.64
N LYS A 104 -27.43 27.89 27.71
CA LYS A 104 -26.27 27.98 28.61
C LYS A 104 -25.02 28.40 27.85
N GLU A 105 -24.17 29.19 28.52
CA GLU A 105 -22.90 29.62 27.96
C GLU A 105 -21.94 28.43 27.77
N LYS A 106 -21.28 28.37 26.60
CA LYS A 106 -20.32 27.32 26.23
C LYS A 106 -18.91 27.76 26.62
N PHE A 107 -18.34 27.14 27.65
CA PHE A 107 -16.95 27.39 28.06
C PHE A 107 -16.01 26.35 27.48
N ILE A 108 -15.05 26.79 26.67
CA ILE A 108 -14.00 25.95 26.10
C ILE A 108 -12.68 26.28 26.80
N THR A 109 -11.96 25.27 27.27
CA THR A 109 -10.64 25.48 27.87
C THR A 109 -9.59 25.75 26.80
N ASP A 110 -8.59 26.58 27.11
CA ASP A 110 -7.48 26.90 26.19
C ASP A 110 -6.73 25.64 25.72
N ALA A 111 -6.65 24.62 26.57
CA ALA A 111 -6.03 23.34 26.22
C ALA A 111 -6.80 22.58 25.14
N TYR A 112 -8.14 22.58 25.23
CA TYR A 112 -8.99 21.93 24.23
C TYR A 112 -8.94 22.67 22.90
N LYS A 113 -8.91 24.01 22.92
CA LYS A 113 -8.72 24.80 21.70
C LYS A 113 -7.41 24.47 20.99
N LYS A 114 -6.31 24.32 21.74
CA LYS A 114 -5.01 23.91 21.19
C LYS A 114 -5.05 22.50 20.61
N GLN A 115 -5.69 21.55 21.29
CA GLN A 115 -5.86 20.18 20.78
C GLN A 115 -6.66 20.16 19.46
N GLN A 116 -7.72 20.98 19.37
CA GLN A 116 -8.52 21.11 18.17
C GLN A 116 -7.70 21.71 17.00
N GLU A 117 -6.93 22.78 17.25
CA GLU A 117 -6.04 23.39 16.25
C GLU A 117 -4.94 22.43 15.78
N GLU A 118 -4.35 21.65 16.68
CA GLU A 118 -3.36 20.62 16.33
C GLU A 118 -3.97 19.54 15.42
N LEU A 119 -5.16 19.03 15.77
CA LEU A 119 -5.87 18.04 14.94
C LEU A 119 -6.24 18.60 13.57
N SER A 120 -6.76 19.82 13.49
CA SER A 120 -7.07 20.47 12.21
C SER A 120 -5.82 20.68 11.35
N ARG A 121 -4.70 21.08 11.96
CA ARG A 121 -3.43 21.23 11.26
C ARG A 121 -2.93 19.89 10.70
N PHE A 122 -3.03 18.80 11.47
CA PHE A 122 -2.67 17.46 10.99
C PHE A 122 -3.57 17.00 9.84
N GLU A 123 -4.87 17.28 9.91
CA GLU A 123 -5.83 16.96 8.84
C GLU A 123 -5.54 17.73 7.56
N GLU A 124 -5.23 19.02 7.66
CA GLU A 124 -4.86 19.84 6.50
C GLU A 124 -3.55 19.37 5.85
N GLU A 125 -2.55 19.01 6.66
CA GLU A 125 -1.28 18.48 6.16
C GLU A 125 -1.46 17.11 5.47
N GLU A 126 -2.22 16.20 6.09
CA GLU A 126 -2.56 14.91 5.47
C GLU A 126 -3.37 15.09 4.19
N ASN A 127 -4.37 15.96 4.19
CA ASN A 127 -5.23 16.21 3.03
C ASN A 127 -4.44 16.91 1.90
N ALA A 128 -3.55 17.84 2.21
CA ALA A 128 -2.66 18.45 1.22
C ALA A 128 -1.69 17.40 0.63
N ARG A 129 -1.12 16.52 1.48
CA ARG A 129 -0.26 15.42 1.04
C ARG A 129 -1.03 14.42 0.19
N GLU A 130 -2.24 14.04 0.59
CA GLU A 130 -3.10 13.14 -0.16
C GLU A 130 -3.55 13.79 -1.48
N ALA A 131 -3.88 15.09 -1.51
CA ALA A 131 -4.23 15.79 -2.73
C ALA A 131 -3.05 15.85 -3.72
N LEU A 132 -1.83 16.06 -3.24
CA LEU A 132 -0.62 15.97 -4.04
C LEU A 132 -0.36 14.55 -4.53
N MET A 133 -0.56 13.56 -3.68
CA MET A 133 -0.42 12.14 -4.04
C MET A 133 -1.49 11.73 -5.03
N ARG A 134 -2.76 12.12 -4.88
CA ARG A 134 -3.85 11.89 -5.84
C ARG A 134 -3.57 12.53 -7.19
N LYS A 135 -3.00 13.75 -7.21
CA LYS A 135 -2.54 14.41 -8.45
C LYS A 135 -1.42 13.63 -9.14
N LYS A 136 -0.55 12.96 -8.38
CA LYS A 136 0.56 12.12 -8.88
C LYS A 136 0.11 10.70 -9.22
N SER A 137 -0.77 10.10 -8.44
CA SER A 137 -1.31 8.75 -8.56
C SER A 137 -2.49 8.76 -9.51
N LYS A 138 -2.24 9.15 -10.76
CA LYS A 138 -3.16 8.86 -11.84
C LYS A 138 -3.01 7.36 -12.10
N GLY A 139 -4.04 6.56 -11.87
CA GLY A 139 -3.98 5.09 -11.82
C GLY A 139 -3.54 4.39 -13.13
N ILE A 140 -4.02 3.17 -13.37
CA ILE A 140 -3.68 2.35 -14.55
C ILE A 140 -3.86 3.12 -15.88
N THR A 141 -4.84 4.02 -15.96
CA THR A 141 -5.07 4.90 -17.12
C THR A 141 -3.90 5.83 -17.41
N SER A 142 -3.18 6.30 -16.39
CA SER A 142 -1.98 7.12 -16.60
C SER A 142 -0.79 6.31 -17.07
N PHE A 143 -0.70 5.06 -16.64
CA PHE A 143 0.34 4.15 -17.13
C PHE A 143 0.18 3.92 -18.63
N TYR A 144 -1.05 3.63 -19.10
CA TYR A 144 -1.33 3.54 -20.53
C TYR A 144 -1.11 4.86 -21.27
N ARG A 145 -1.50 6.00 -20.67
CA ARG A 145 -1.22 7.32 -21.26
C ARG A 145 0.28 7.55 -21.44
N ASN A 146 1.09 7.23 -20.44
CA ASN A 146 2.54 7.41 -20.50
C ASN A 146 3.17 6.53 -21.58
N ILE A 147 2.74 5.27 -21.72
CA ILE A 147 3.21 4.38 -22.80
C ILE A 147 2.85 4.96 -24.17
N LEU A 148 1.61 5.42 -24.35
CA LEU A 148 1.20 6.03 -25.62
C LEU A 148 2.00 7.30 -25.91
N GLU A 149 2.18 8.20 -24.93
CA GLU A 149 2.99 9.41 -25.07
C GLU A 149 4.47 9.10 -25.40
N GLU A 150 5.04 8.05 -24.83
CA GLU A 150 6.40 7.59 -25.15
C GLU A 150 6.48 7.07 -26.58
N THR A 151 5.53 6.21 -26.99
CA THR A 151 5.48 5.70 -28.37
C THR A 151 5.25 6.81 -29.41
N GLU A 152 4.44 7.82 -29.09
CA GLU A 152 4.23 8.98 -29.94
C GLU A 152 5.49 9.86 -30.05
N LYS A 153 6.25 10.02 -28.95
CA LYS A 153 7.54 10.74 -28.98
C LYS A 153 8.54 10.05 -29.88
N ASP A 154 8.73 8.74 -29.73
CA ASP A 154 9.62 7.95 -30.56
C ASP A 154 9.24 8.06 -32.04
N HIS A 155 7.94 7.92 -32.34
CA HIS A 155 7.44 8.05 -33.71
C HIS A 155 7.69 9.45 -34.30
N ASN A 156 7.43 10.50 -33.51
CA ASN A 156 7.67 11.88 -33.92
C ASN A 156 9.16 12.17 -34.15
N GLU A 157 10.05 11.60 -33.36
CA GLU A 157 11.49 11.72 -33.54
C GLU A 157 11.95 11.04 -34.82
N VAL A 158 11.43 9.85 -35.12
CA VAL A 158 11.69 9.14 -36.38
C VAL A 158 11.20 9.96 -37.58
N ILE A 159 9.98 10.51 -37.54
CA ILE A 159 9.47 11.38 -38.61
C ILE A 159 10.34 12.63 -38.77
N LYS A 160 10.76 13.26 -37.67
CA LYS A 160 11.67 14.41 -37.71
C LYS A 160 13.02 14.05 -38.33
N ALA A 161 13.58 12.89 -38.00
CA ALA A 161 14.83 12.42 -38.58
C ALA A 161 14.68 12.16 -40.09
N ILE A 162 13.61 11.47 -40.49
CA ILE A 162 13.28 11.18 -41.88
C ILE A 162 13.06 12.46 -42.69
N SER A 163 12.25 13.40 -42.18
CA SER A 163 12.02 14.69 -42.86
C SER A 163 13.28 15.54 -42.96
N LYS A 164 14.18 15.47 -41.97
CA LYS A 164 15.48 16.14 -42.00
C LYS A 164 16.42 15.49 -43.02
N SER A 165 16.46 14.16 -43.10
CA SER A 165 17.27 13.44 -44.11
C SER A 165 16.74 13.68 -45.53
N HIS A 166 15.42 13.74 -45.73
CA HIS A 166 14.82 14.05 -47.03
C HIS A 166 15.10 15.50 -47.47
N LYS A 167 15.13 16.46 -46.54
CA LYS A 167 15.54 17.84 -46.86
C LYS A 167 17.01 17.89 -47.27
N THR A 168 17.89 17.15 -46.59
CA THR A 168 19.31 17.09 -46.96
C THR A 168 19.55 16.34 -48.28
N SER A 169 18.80 15.27 -48.57
CA SER A 169 18.94 14.53 -49.84
C SER A 169 18.45 15.37 -51.02
N LYS A 170 17.36 16.12 -50.86
CA LYS A 170 16.83 17.01 -51.91
C LYS A 170 17.81 18.14 -52.28
N ILE A 171 18.61 18.62 -51.32
CA ILE A 171 19.68 19.62 -51.56
C ILE A 171 20.90 19.00 -52.29
N ILE A 172 21.11 17.69 -52.15
CA ILE A 172 22.21 16.97 -52.82
C ILE A 172 21.82 16.59 -54.26
N GLU A 173 20.57 16.21 -54.51
CA GLU A 173 20.07 15.88 -55.85
C GLU A 173 20.06 17.08 -56.80
N GLU A 174 19.89 18.32 -56.32
CA GLU A 174 19.96 19.54 -57.15
C GLU A 174 21.39 19.89 -57.63
N ASN A 175 22.44 19.25 -57.09
CA ASN A 175 23.84 19.55 -57.43
C ASN A 175 24.58 18.46 -58.25
N SER A 176 23.95 17.31 -58.51
CA SER A 176 24.52 16.30 -59.41
C SER A 176 24.01 16.51 -60.82
N LYS A 177 24.83 17.15 -61.66
CA LYS A 177 24.65 17.17 -63.12
C LYS A 177 24.45 15.73 -63.61
N GLU A 178 23.34 15.49 -64.31
CA GLU A 178 22.99 14.21 -64.91
C GLU A 178 24.07 13.81 -65.91
N LYS A 179 25.03 12.96 -65.51
CA LYS A 179 25.97 12.33 -66.44
C LYS A 179 25.18 11.42 -67.37
N THR A 180 25.45 11.50 -68.67
CA THR A 180 24.80 10.65 -69.65
C THR A 180 25.20 9.18 -69.42
N VAL A 181 24.33 8.25 -69.81
CA VAL A 181 24.52 6.80 -69.58
C VAL A 181 25.84 6.29 -70.18
N GLU A 182 26.26 6.89 -71.30
CA GLU A 182 27.53 6.62 -71.97
C GLU A 182 28.77 7.00 -71.15
N GLU A 183 28.74 8.19 -70.53
CA GLU A 183 29.84 8.67 -69.70
C GLU A 183 30.01 7.80 -68.45
N ILE A 184 28.89 7.35 -67.87
CA ILE A 184 28.88 6.45 -66.72
C ILE A 184 29.48 5.08 -67.11
N ALA A 185 29.13 4.55 -68.28
CA ALA A 185 29.64 3.27 -68.77
C ALA A 185 31.16 3.31 -69.01
N LYS A 186 31.67 4.40 -69.62
CA LYS A 186 33.11 4.61 -69.84
C LYS A 186 33.88 4.72 -68.53
N GLU A 187 33.37 5.51 -67.58
CA GLU A 187 33.98 5.68 -66.26
C GLU A 187 34.02 4.36 -65.47
N LEU A 188 33.00 3.50 -65.61
CA LEU A 188 32.98 2.17 -64.99
C LEU A 188 33.98 1.20 -65.63
N ASN A 189 34.16 1.26 -66.95
CA ASN A 189 35.15 0.47 -67.68
C ASN A 189 36.59 0.86 -67.30
N GLU A 190 36.85 2.16 -67.15
CA GLU A 190 38.13 2.68 -66.62
C GLU A 190 38.38 2.22 -65.18
N LYS A 191 37.32 2.08 -64.37
CA LYS A 191 37.38 1.53 -63.01
C LYS A 191 37.45 0.00 -62.95
N GLY A 192 37.51 -0.69 -64.09
CA GLY A 192 37.69 -2.14 -64.19
C GLY A 192 36.39 -2.95 -64.13
N ALA A 193 35.22 -2.33 -64.31
CA ALA A 193 34.00 -3.06 -64.62
C ALA A 193 34.00 -3.46 -66.11
N ASN A 194 33.35 -4.56 -66.46
CA ASN A 194 33.20 -4.99 -67.85
C ASN A 194 31.79 -4.64 -68.32
N VAL A 195 31.59 -3.39 -68.75
CA VAL A 195 30.33 -2.90 -69.34
C VAL A 195 30.45 -2.90 -70.86
N ILE A 196 29.60 -3.68 -71.52
CA ILE A 196 29.58 -3.80 -72.98
C ILE A 196 28.65 -2.71 -73.55
N ILE A 197 29.19 -1.89 -74.45
CA ILE A 197 28.48 -0.78 -75.11
C ILE A 197 28.37 -1.13 -76.61
N ASN A 198 27.19 -0.92 -77.20
CA ASN A 198 26.94 -1.06 -78.64
C ASN A 198 27.45 0.15 -79.42
N ASP A 199 27.52 0.02 -80.75
CA ASP A 199 27.97 1.10 -81.65
C ASP A 199 27.09 2.37 -81.57
N ASP A 200 25.84 2.24 -81.12
CA ASP A 200 24.90 3.35 -80.87
C ASP A 200 25.10 4.04 -79.49
N GLY A 201 26.12 3.66 -78.72
CA GLY A 201 26.39 4.21 -77.38
C GLY A 201 25.50 3.61 -76.27
N GLU A 202 24.57 2.73 -76.60
CA GLU A 202 23.71 2.08 -75.62
C GLU A 202 24.38 0.89 -74.92
N VAL A 203 24.18 0.76 -73.61
CA VAL A 203 24.67 -0.39 -72.84
C VAL A 203 23.77 -1.59 -73.08
N VAL A 204 24.37 -2.68 -73.57
CA VAL A 204 23.68 -3.93 -73.91
C VAL A 204 22.93 -4.51 -72.72
N ASP A 205 23.57 -4.49 -71.54
CA ASP A 205 23.02 -5.00 -70.30
C ASP A 205 23.05 -3.92 -69.21
N LYS A 206 21.91 -3.30 -68.93
CA LYS A 206 21.78 -2.24 -67.90
C LYS A 206 22.17 -2.72 -66.50
N ARG A 207 22.20 -4.03 -66.26
CA ARG A 207 22.68 -4.62 -65.00
C ARG A 207 24.19 -4.44 -64.80
N GLN A 208 24.96 -4.32 -65.87
CA GLN A 208 26.41 -4.09 -65.81
C GLN A 208 26.75 -2.67 -65.34
N LEU A 209 25.82 -1.72 -65.49
CA LEU A 209 25.91 -0.38 -64.90
C LEU A 209 25.69 -0.36 -63.39
N LEU A 210 25.10 -1.43 -62.82
CA LEU A 210 24.94 -1.57 -61.39
C LEU A 210 26.27 -2.05 -60.83
N SER A 211 26.91 -1.23 -59.99
CA SER A 211 28.15 -1.62 -59.29
C SER A 211 27.97 -3.00 -58.65
N ALA A 212 28.89 -3.93 -58.91
CA ALA A 212 28.79 -5.37 -58.59
C ALA A 212 28.63 -5.75 -57.11
N GLY A 213 28.39 -4.78 -56.21
CA GLY A 213 27.92 -5.02 -54.87
C GLY A 213 26.49 -4.53 -54.73
N LEU A 214 25.58 -5.43 -54.34
CA LEU A 214 24.57 -5.07 -53.34
C LEU A 214 25.30 -4.24 -52.25
N ASN A 215 24.68 -3.19 -51.69
CA ASN A 215 25.23 -2.38 -50.59
C ASN A 215 25.42 -3.19 -49.28
N ILE A 216 25.97 -4.40 -49.37
CA ILE A 216 26.65 -5.12 -48.32
C ILE A 216 27.92 -4.30 -48.09
N ALA A 217 27.80 -3.23 -47.30
CA ALA A 217 28.95 -2.65 -46.64
C ALA A 217 29.80 -3.81 -46.13
N LYS A 218 31.10 -3.83 -46.48
CA LYS A 218 32.05 -4.75 -45.85
C LYS A 218 31.79 -4.61 -44.36
N LYS A 219 31.27 -5.66 -43.71
CA LYS A 219 30.99 -5.63 -42.28
C LYS A 219 32.33 -5.66 -41.55
N SER A 220 33.03 -4.54 -41.54
CA SER A 220 34.17 -4.25 -40.68
C SER A 220 33.67 -3.60 -39.40
N ILE A 221 32.55 -4.08 -38.85
CA ILE A 221 32.28 -3.83 -37.45
C ILE A 221 32.99 -4.96 -36.72
N LYS A 222 34.26 -4.72 -36.37
CA LYS A 222 34.79 -5.27 -35.12
C LYS A 222 33.95 -4.63 -34.03
N VAL A 223 32.72 -5.12 -33.84
CA VAL A 223 31.98 -4.90 -32.61
C VAL A 223 32.89 -5.53 -31.58
N SER A 224 33.59 -4.68 -30.82
CA SER A 224 34.33 -5.13 -29.67
C SER A 224 33.40 -6.05 -28.90
N GLN A 225 33.87 -7.26 -28.57
CA GLN A 225 33.05 -8.20 -27.80
C GLN A 225 32.54 -7.59 -26.49
N ASP A 226 33.12 -6.46 -26.08
CA ASP A 226 32.70 -5.58 -25.00
C ASP A 226 31.33 -4.93 -25.23
N PHE A 227 30.96 -4.52 -26.47
CA PHE A 227 29.65 -3.92 -26.75
C PHE A 227 28.50 -4.96 -26.70
N LEU A 228 28.79 -6.20 -27.11
CA LEU A 228 27.87 -7.35 -27.00
C LEU A 228 27.73 -7.85 -25.54
N LYS A 229 28.75 -7.68 -24.71
CA LYS A 229 28.68 -7.93 -23.26
C LYS A 229 27.92 -6.82 -22.53
N MET A 230 28.00 -5.58 -22.99
CA MET A 230 27.33 -4.43 -22.37
C MET A 230 25.80 -4.48 -22.55
N GLN A 231 25.29 -4.97 -23.68
CA GLN A 231 23.83 -5.13 -23.89
C GLN A 231 23.22 -6.30 -23.09
N LYS A 232 23.98 -7.36 -22.77
CA LYS A 232 23.46 -8.46 -21.94
C LYS A 232 23.25 -8.09 -20.47
N ASN A 233 23.86 -6.99 -20.01
CA ASN A 233 23.71 -6.49 -18.65
C ASN A 233 22.57 -5.47 -18.48
N SER A 234 21.85 -5.11 -19.55
CA SER A 234 20.72 -4.16 -19.45
C SER A 234 19.37 -4.82 -19.15
N TYR A 235 19.29 -6.15 -19.14
CA TYR A 235 18.16 -6.85 -18.54
C TYR A 235 18.48 -7.10 -17.08
N ASN A 236 18.06 -6.15 -16.26
CA ASN A 236 18.11 -6.20 -14.81
C ASN A 236 17.35 -7.45 -14.31
N SER A 237 17.99 -8.62 -14.26
CA SER A 237 17.42 -9.88 -13.77
C SER A 237 17.33 -9.94 -12.25
N LYS A 238 17.11 -8.79 -11.61
CA LYS A 238 16.84 -8.68 -10.16
C LYS A 238 15.52 -9.35 -9.76
N PHE A 239 14.74 -9.84 -10.73
CA PHE A 239 13.50 -10.59 -10.52
C PHE A 239 13.57 -12.06 -10.96
N ALA A 240 14.76 -12.62 -11.20
CA ALA A 240 14.90 -14.07 -11.30
C ALA A 240 14.84 -14.68 -9.88
N SER A 241 13.62 -14.82 -9.36
CA SER A 241 13.30 -15.58 -8.15
C SER A 241 14.07 -16.90 -8.21
N LYS A 242 14.98 -17.12 -7.25
CA LYS A 242 15.57 -18.45 -7.06
C LYS A 242 14.41 -19.46 -6.93
N PRO A 243 14.50 -20.67 -7.52
CA PRO A 243 13.42 -21.66 -7.45
C PRO A 243 13.06 -22.10 -6.02
N TYR A 244 13.90 -21.76 -5.03
CA TYR A 244 13.65 -21.98 -3.60
C TYR A 244 12.55 -21.07 -3.00
N ASP A 245 12.18 -19.98 -3.67
CA ASP A 245 11.21 -19.00 -3.18
C ASP A 245 9.75 -19.35 -3.55
N GLY A 246 9.55 -20.31 -4.46
CA GLY A 246 8.21 -20.82 -4.82
C GLY A 246 7.51 -21.52 -3.66
N GLN A 247 8.23 -22.41 -2.95
CA GLN A 247 7.67 -23.17 -1.84
C GLN A 247 7.36 -22.32 -0.60
N ARG A 248 8.07 -21.20 -0.39
CA ARG A 248 7.75 -20.24 0.68
C ARG A 248 6.47 -19.48 0.34
N ARG A 249 6.35 -18.98 -0.89
CA ARG A 249 5.13 -18.31 -1.37
C ARG A 249 3.92 -19.22 -1.35
N GLU A 250 4.06 -20.50 -1.69
CA GLU A 250 2.96 -21.47 -1.60
C GLU A 250 2.48 -21.67 -0.16
N ARG A 251 3.40 -21.78 0.82
CA ARG A 251 3.02 -21.87 2.24
C ARG A 251 2.38 -20.59 2.76
N GLU A 252 2.90 -19.44 2.37
CA GLU A 252 2.33 -18.13 2.72
C GLU A 252 0.94 -17.94 2.09
N PHE A 253 0.76 -18.36 0.85
CA PHE A 253 -0.53 -18.33 0.15
C PHE A 253 -1.56 -19.23 0.84
N LEU A 254 -1.18 -20.45 1.24
CA LEU A 254 -2.07 -21.36 1.98
C LEU A 254 -2.50 -20.78 3.34
N LEU A 255 -1.57 -20.14 4.06
CA LEU A 255 -1.85 -19.56 5.37
C LEU A 255 -2.78 -18.34 5.26
N ILE A 256 -2.59 -17.50 4.23
CA ILE A 256 -3.50 -16.38 3.91
C ILE A 256 -4.87 -16.91 3.48
N GLN A 257 -4.91 -17.95 2.66
CA GLN A 257 -6.16 -18.57 2.23
C GLN A 257 -6.93 -19.15 3.40
N GLU A 258 -6.27 -19.82 4.35
CA GLU A 258 -6.89 -20.34 5.57
C GLU A 258 -7.46 -19.21 6.44
N GLN A 259 -6.75 -18.08 6.56
CA GLN A 259 -7.24 -16.90 7.29
C GLN A 259 -8.49 -16.30 6.63
N ILE A 260 -8.51 -16.19 5.30
CA ILE A 260 -9.66 -15.71 4.54
C ILE A 260 -10.85 -16.64 4.74
N GLU A 261 -10.64 -17.96 4.57
CA GLU A 261 -11.70 -18.95 4.71
C GLU A 261 -12.28 -18.98 6.14
N LYS A 262 -11.43 -18.81 7.15
CA LYS A 262 -11.87 -18.69 8.54
C LYS A 262 -12.71 -17.43 8.78
N ALA A 263 -12.26 -16.28 8.25
CA ALA A 263 -13.02 -15.04 8.35
C ALA A 263 -14.37 -15.11 7.64
N GLU A 264 -14.44 -15.80 6.49
CA GLU A 264 -15.69 -16.05 5.77
C GLU A 264 -16.64 -16.96 6.57
N LYS A 265 -16.13 -18.04 7.17
CA LYS A 265 -16.94 -18.91 8.05
C LYS A 265 -17.49 -18.17 9.26
N GLU A 266 -16.66 -17.39 9.95
CA GLU A 266 -17.10 -16.57 11.09
C GLU A 266 -18.18 -15.55 10.68
N ARG A 267 -18.04 -14.96 9.48
CA ARG A 267 -19.04 -14.03 8.94
C ARG A 267 -20.35 -14.73 8.61
N GLU A 268 -20.30 -15.91 7.99
CA GLU A 268 -21.49 -16.71 7.68
C GLU A 268 -22.21 -17.17 8.96
N GLU A 269 -21.46 -17.64 9.97
CA GLU A 269 -22.02 -18.00 11.27
C GLU A 269 -22.69 -16.80 11.95
N ALA A 270 -22.06 -15.63 11.92
CA ALA A 270 -22.66 -14.41 12.45
C ALA A 270 -23.95 -14.00 11.72
N GLU A 271 -24.01 -14.18 10.40
CA GLU A 271 -25.22 -13.94 9.60
C GLU A 271 -26.32 -14.96 9.91
N ARG A 272 -25.97 -16.24 10.08
CA ARG A 272 -26.91 -17.29 10.52
C ARG A 272 -27.49 -17.00 11.89
N LEU A 273 -26.65 -16.65 12.86
CA LEU A 273 -27.09 -16.27 14.22
C LEU A 273 -28.00 -15.03 14.20
N LYS A 274 -27.68 -14.03 13.37
CA LYS A 274 -28.57 -12.87 13.17
C LYS A 274 -29.92 -13.30 12.60
N TYR A 275 -29.92 -14.18 11.60
CA TYR A 275 -31.15 -14.67 11.00
C TYR A 275 -31.99 -15.47 12.00
N GLU A 276 -31.38 -16.39 12.74
CA GLU A 276 -32.05 -17.15 13.80
C GLU A 276 -32.66 -16.22 14.86
N LYS A 277 -31.92 -15.21 15.29
CA LYS A 277 -32.43 -14.19 16.21
C LYS A 277 -33.62 -13.43 15.64
N LEU A 278 -33.58 -13.03 14.38
CA LEU A 278 -34.72 -12.37 13.71
C LEU A 278 -35.94 -13.29 13.64
N VAL A 279 -35.74 -14.59 13.39
CA VAL A 279 -36.82 -15.58 13.38
C VAL A 279 -37.43 -15.71 14.78
N ILE A 280 -36.60 -15.86 15.82
CA ILE A 280 -37.05 -15.92 17.22
C ILE A 280 -37.82 -14.64 17.60
N ASP A 281 -37.27 -13.47 17.31
CA ASP A 281 -37.89 -12.17 17.59
C ASP A 281 -39.24 -12.04 16.85
N SER A 282 -39.33 -12.54 15.62
CA SER A 282 -40.59 -12.55 14.86
C SER A 282 -41.64 -13.49 15.45
N GLN A 283 -41.23 -14.66 15.97
CA GLN A 283 -42.11 -15.61 16.63
C GLN A 283 -42.57 -15.08 18.00
N GLN A 284 -41.69 -14.43 18.75
CA GLN A 284 -42.02 -13.78 20.03
C GLN A 284 -43.00 -12.62 19.84
N LYS A 285 -42.83 -11.80 18.80
CA LYS A 285 -43.80 -10.74 18.43
C LYS A 285 -45.17 -11.34 18.12
N ARG A 286 -45.24 -12.42 17.33
CA ARG A 286 -46.50 -13.14 17.07
C ARG A 286 -47.15 -13.65 18.36
N SER A 287 -46.38 -14.22 19.28
CA SER A 287 -46.88 -14.66 20.58
C SER A 287 -47.40 -13.49 21.44
N SER A 288 -46.73 -12.34 21.42
CA SER A 288 -47.19 -11.15 22.15
C SER A 288 -48.52 -10.60 21.62
N GLU A 289 -48.74 -10.65 20.30
CA GLU A 289 -50.02 -10.29 19.67
C GLU A 289 -51.13 -11.28 20.04
N GLU A 290 -50.82 -12.58 20.13
CA GLU A 290 -51.76 -13.60 20.61
C GLU A 290 -52.15 -13.38 22.08
N ILE A 291 -51.18 -13.05 22.95
CA ILE A 291 -51.44 -12.70 24.35
C ILE A 291 -52.33 -11.46 24.46
N ASN A 292 -52.11 -10.45 23.62
CA ASN A 292 -52.95 -9.24 23.60
C ASN A 292 -54.37 -9.54 23.10
N LYS A 293 -54.54 -10.37 22.06
CA LYS A 293 -55.87 -10.83 21.61
C LYS A 293 -56.61 -11.62 22.69
N ILE A 294 -55.90 -12.45 23.46
CA ILE A 294 -56.48 -13.18 24.60
C ILE A 294 -56.90 -12.21 25.71
N ARG A 295 -56.05 -11.22 26.05
CA ARG A 295 -56.39 -10.16 27.01
C ARG A 295 -57.61 -9.34 26.56
N GLU A 296 -57.68 -8.94 25.30
CA GLU A 296 -58.82 -8.20 24.75
C GLU A 296 -60.12 -9.01 24.82
N ARG A 297 -60.07 -10.30 24.48
CA ARG A 297 -61.23 -11.20 24.62
C ARG A 297 -61.64 -11.35 26.09
N TYR A 298 -60.69 -11.46 27.01
CA TYR A 298 -60.95 -11.52 28.43
C TYR A 298 -61.57 -10.22 28.96
N LEU A 299 -61.03 -9.06 28.57
CA LEU A 299 -61.55 -7.74 28.94
C LEU A 299 -62.95 -7.50 28.38
N LYS A 300 -63.22 -7.90 27.13
CA LYS A 300 -64.57 -7.86 26.54
C LYS A 300 -65.54 -8.71 27.36
N ARG A 301 -65.18 -9.96 27.65
CA ARG A 301 -66.01 -10.87 28.45
C ARG A 301 -66.24 -10.32 29.86
N LYS A 302 -65.22 -9.73 30.48
CA LYS A 302 -65.33 -9.08 31.80
C LYS A 302 -66.22 -7.84 31.76
N GLY A 303 -66.11 -7.01 30.72
CA GLY A 303 -66.97 -5.84 30.51
C GLY A 303 -68.43 -6.23 30.26
N GLU A 304 -68.67 -7.26 29.44
CA GLU A 304 -70.01 -7.83 29.22
C GLU A 304 -70.60 -8.40 30.52
N TYR A 305 -69.79 -9.06 31.34
CA TYR A 305 -70.21 -9.54 32.67
C TYR A 305 -70.59 -8.41 33.64
N ILE A 306 -69.89 -7.26 33.57
CA ILE A 306 -70.20 -6.07 34.38
C ILE A 306 -71.46 -5.37 33.88
N LEU A 307 -71.79 -5.47 32.59
CA LEU A 307 -73.03 -4.93 32.01
C LEU A 307 -74.26 -5.83 32.20
N LEU A 308 -74.06 -7.09 32.56
CA LEU A 308 -75.13 -8.08 32.84
C LEU A 308 -75.51 -8.18 34.33
N LEU A 309 -74.83 -7.42 35.19
CA LEU A 309 -75.11 -7.26 36.62
C LEU A 309 -75.74 -5.88 36.89
#